data_AF-A0A3Q8CH16-F1
#
_entry.id   AF-A0A3Q8CH16-F1
#
_cell.length_a   1.000
_cell.length_b   1.000
_cell.length_c   1.000
_cell.angle_alpha   90.00
_cell.angle_beta   90.00
_cell.angle_gamma   90.00
#
_symmetry.space_group_name_H-M   'P 1'
#
loop_
_entity.id
_entity.type
_entity.pdbx_description
1 polymer ?
#
loop_
_entity_poly.entity_id
_entity_poly.type
_entity_poly.pdbx_seq_one_letter_code
_entity_poly.pdbx_strand_id
1 'polypeptide(L)'
;MSKPELVGMVILIVLISYNFKLSLSVKRLRNQIGKKKLNELYQTKSQQLIDVIREKRKWTILSQILIFASFIVALTGVKLVVLLYFLILYTFTTIYINILTKRVFKNYVQH
;
A
#
# COMPACT_ATOMS: atom_id res chain seq x y z
N MET A 1 -0.05 -28.92 4.82
CA MET A 1 -0.65 -27.57 4.70
C MET A 1 -2.07 -27.64 5.25
N SER A 2 -2.40 -26.79 6.21
CA SER A 2 -3.71 -26.78 6.88
C SER A 2 -4.76 -26.04 6.04
N LYS A 3 -6.06 -26.35 6.24
CA LYS A 3 -7.18 -25.63 5.59
C LYS A 3 -7.08 -24.10 5.74
N PRO A 4 -6.78 -23.51 6.92
CA PRO A 4 -6.64 -22.06 7.04
C PRO A 4 -5.43 -21.49 6.28
N GLU A 5 -4.34 -22.24 6.14
CA GLU A 5 -3.18 -21.82 5.33
C GLU A 5 -3.53 -21.72 3.85
N LEU A 6 -4.27 -22.71 3.31
CA LEU A 6 -4.75 -22.68 1.93
C LEU A 6 -5.64 -21.46 1.67
N VAL A 7 -6.60 -21.19 2.56
CA VAL A 7 -7.47 -20.02 2.45
C VAL A 7 -6.66 -18.72 2.52
N GLY A 8 -5.74 -18.62 3.47
CA GLY A 8 -4.86 -17.46 3.62
C GLY A 8 -3.99 -17.20 2.39
N MET A 9 -3.46 -18.24 1.74
CA MET A 9 -2.71 -18.12 0.50
C MET A 9 -3.57 -17.60 -0.65
N VAL A 10 -4.78 -18.15 -0.83
CA VAL A 10 -5.69 -17.69 -1.89
C VAL A 10 -6.05 -16.22 -1.68
N ILE A 11 -6.39 -15.83 -0.45
CA ILE A 11 -6.65 -14.42 -0.09
C ILE A 11 -5.44 -13.55 -0.42
N LEU A 12 -4.25 -13.97 -0.01
CA LEU A 12 -3.02 -13.21 -0.25
C LEU A 12 -2.75 -13.02 -1.75
N ILE A 13 -2.92 -14.07 -2.57
CA ILE A 13 -2.74 -14.00 -4.03
C ILE A 13 -3.71 -12.99 -4.65
N VAL A 14 -4.98 -13.03 -4.24
CA VAL A 14 -6.01 -12.09 -4.72
C VAL A 14 -5.63 -10.65 -4.35
N LEU A 15 -5.24 -10.43 -3.09
CA LEU A 15 -4.87 -9.11 -2.58
C LEU A 15 -3.62 -8.56 -3.29
N ILE A 16 -2.57 -9.38 -3.47
CA ILE A 16 -1.35 -8.98 -4.19
C ILE A 16 -1.69 -8.62 -5.64
N SER A 17 -2.50 -9.44 -6.31
CA SER A 17 -2.93 -9.19 -7.70
C SER A 17 -3.69 -7.87 -7.84
N TYR A 18 -4.62 -7.60 -6.91
CA TYR A 18 -5.34 -6.34 -6.86
C TYR A 18 -4.39 -5.15 -6.58
N ASN A 19 -3.52 -5.29 -5.59
CA ASN A 19 -2.57 -4.24 -5.22
C ASN A 19 -1.59 -3.91 -6.35
N PHE A 20 -1.18 -4.93 -7.13
CA PHE A 20 -0.33 -4.75 -8.30
C PHE A 20 -1.03 -3.90 -9.38
N LYS A 21 -2.27 -4.23 -9.73
CA LYS A 21 -3.08 -3.42 -10.68
C LYS A 21 -3.25 -1.98 -10.19
N LEU A 22 -3.47 -1.80 -8.89
CA LEU A 22 -3.62 -0.48 -8.30
C LEU A 22 -2.31 0.32 -8.32
N SER A 23 -1.19 -0.31 -7.98
CA SER A 23 0.15 0.28 -8.06
C SER A 23 0.50 0.73 -9.47
N LEU A 24 0.16 -0.08 -10.48
CA LEU A 24 0.31 0.31 -11.89
C LEU A 24 -0.53 1.54 -12.24
N SER A 25 -1.78 1.60 -11.76
CA SER A 25 -2.65 2.76 -11.97
C SER A 25 -2.07 4.03 -11.35
N VAL A 26 -1.57 3.95 -10.12
CA VAL A 26 -0.89 5.06 -9.44
C VAL A 26 0.36 5.50 -10.20
N LYS A 27 1.17 4.54 -10.69
CA LYS A 27 2.37 4.83 -11.49
C LYS A 27 2.02 5.55 -12.80
N ARG A 28 0.96 5.13 -13.49
CA ARG A 28 0.47 5.81 -14.70
C ARG A 28 0.03 7.24 -14.41
N LEU A 29 -0.78 7.47 -13.37
CA LEU A 29 -1.19 8.82 -12.95
C LEU A 29 0.01 9.70 -12.59
N ARG A 30 0.98 9.16 -11.84
CA ARG A 30 2.22 9.87 -11.50
C ARG A 30 2.99 10.30 -12.75
N ASN A 31 3.06 9.43 -13.76
CA ASN A 31 3.73 9.72 -15.02
C ASN A 31 2.99 10.81 -15.83
N GLN A 32 1.65 10.82 -15.80
CA GLN A 32 0.84 11.85 -16.45
C GLN A 32 1.02 13.23 -15.82
N ILE A 33 1.10 13.31 -14.48
CA ILE A 33 1.34 14.59 -13.78
C ILE A 33 2.74 15.13 -14.10
N GLY A 34 3.74 14.24 -14.23
CA GLY A 34 5.13 14.62 -14.48
C GLY A 34 5.83 15.16 -13.22
N LYS A 35 7.18 15.08 -13.18
CA LYS A 35 7.98 15.38 -11.98
C LYS A 35 7.82 16.83 -11.48
N LYS A 36 7.74 17.80 -12.40
CA LYS A 36 7.68 19.22 -12.08
C LYS A 36 6.37 19.61 -11.38
N LYS A 37 5.22 19.23 -11.96
CA LYS A 37 3.90 19.46 -11.36
C LYS A 37 3.68 18.66 -10.07
N LEU A 38 4.33 17.50 -9.90
CA LEU A 38 4.31 16.77 -8.64
C LEU A 38 5.02 17.55 -7.53
N ASN A 39 6.14 18.19 -7.82
CA ASN A 39 6.83 19.04 -6.84
C ASN A 39 5.99 20.26 -6.48
N GLU A 40 5.35 20.89 -7.47
CA GLU A 40 4.39 21.99 -7.23
C GLU A 40 3.22 21.51 -6.36
N LEU A 41 2.66 20.32 -6.64
CA LEU A 41 1.62 19.70 -5.80
C LEU A 41 2.08 19.58 -4.35
N TYR A 42 3.26 19.00 -4.09
CA TYR A 42 3.79 18.87 -2.73
C TYR A 42 4.08 20.21 -2.04
N GLN A 43 4.34 21.27 -2.81
CA GLN A 43 4.53 22.64 -2.31
C GLN A 43 3.22 23.38 -2.12
N THR A 44 2.13 22.93 -2.77
CA THR A 44 0.81 23.53 -2.63
C THR A 44 0.32 23.24 -1.22
N LYS A 45 0.27 24.27 -0.36
CA LYS A 45 -0.22 24.20 1.04
C LYS A 45 -1.73 24.00 1.13
N SER A 46 -2.32 23.20 0.23
CA SER A 46 -3.70 22.76 0.38
C SER A 46 -3.78 21.88 1.63
N GLN A 47 -4.58 22.32 2.61
CA GLN A 47 -4.77 21.60 3.88
C GLN A 47 -5.19 20.14 3.64
N GLN A 48 -6.04 19.91 2.62
CA GLN A 48 -6.48 18.57 2.22
C GLN A 48 -5.32 17.67 1.75
N LEU A 49 -4.35 18.23 1.03
CA LEU A 49 -3.19 17.48 0.57
C LEU A 49 -2.26 17.12 1.74
N ILE A 50 -2.06 18.05 2.66
CA ILE A 50 -1.24 17.86 3.86
C ILE A 50 -1.81 16.73 4.72
N ASP A 51 -3.13 16.70 4.91
CA ASP A 51 -3.81 15.65 5.68
C ASP A 51 -3.64 14.27 5.03
N VAL A 52 -3.79 14.17 3.70
CA VAL A 52 -3.58 12.89 3.00
C VAL A 52 -2.11 12.46 3.04
N ILE A 53 -1.15 13.38 2.95
CA ILE A 53 0.29 13.06 3.10
C ILE A 53 0.58 12.54 4.50
N ARG A 54 0.03 13.18 5.53
CA ARG A 54 0.21 12.76 6.93
C ARG A 54 -0.38 11.38 7.16
N GLU A 55 -1.59 11.14 6.67
CA GLU A 55 -2.23 9.84 6.76
C GLU A 55 -1.41 8.76 6.03
N LYS A 56 -1.01 9.03 4.79
CA LYS A 56 -0.14 8.14 4.01
C LYS A 56 1.15 7.78 4.76
N ARG A 57 1.77 8.75 5.44
CA ARG A 57 2.99 8.51 6.24
C ARG A 57 2.74 7.53 7.38
N LYS A 58 1.64 7.67 8.12
CA LYS A 58 1.27 6.74 9.21
C LYS A 58 1.12 5.31 8.68
N TRP A 59 0.38 5.14 7.60
CA TRP A 59 0.19 3.81 6.99
C TRP A 59 1.48 3.25 6.39
N THR A 60 2.37 4.11 5.87
CA THR A 60 3.67 3.68 5.37
C THR A 60 4.52 3.10 6.49
N ILE A 61 4.57 3.76 7.66
CA ILE A 61 5.28 3.25 8.84
C ILE A 61 4.68 1.91 9.28
N LEU A 62 3.35 1.80 9.33
CA LEU A 62 2.68 0.55 9.66
C LEU A 62 3.04 -0.58 8.67
N SER A 63 3.08 -0.28 7.37
CA SER A 63 3.47 -1.27 6.35
C SER A 63 4.90 -1.76 6.54
N GLN A 64 5.82 -0.88 6.94
CA GLN A 64 7.21 -1.24 7.23
C GLN A 64 7.27 -2.17 8.45
N ILE A 65 6.56 -1.84 9.53
CA ILE A 65 6.49 -2.69 10.73
C ILE A 65 5.94 -4.08 10.39
N LEU A 66 4.85 -4.15 9.61
CA LEU A 66 4.21 -5.42 9.23
C LEU A 66 5.10 -6.31 8.35
N ILE A 67 5.84 -5.73 7.40
CA ILE A 67 6.77 -6.52 6.59
C ILE A 67 7.98 -6.99 7.40
N PHE A 68 8.51 -6.16 8.32
CA PHE A 68 9.56 -6.59 9.23
C PHE A 68 9.09 -7.71 10.17
N ALA A 69 7.87 -7.60 10.70
CA ALA A 69 7.26 -8.68 11.48
C ALA A 69 7.14 -9.97 10.66
N SER A 70 6.76 -9.88 9.38
CA SER A 70 6.71 -11.03 8.47
C SER A 70 8.09 -11.70 8.31
N PHE A 71 9.16 -10.91 8.16
CA PHE A 71 10.52 -11.45 8.10
C PHE A 71 10.94 -12.13 9.40
N ILE A 72 10.66 -11.54 10.55
CA ILE A 72 10.96 -12.14 11.85
C ILE A 72 10.24 -13.49 12.00
N VAL A 73 8.95 -13.54 11.66
CA VAL A 73 8.15 -14.78 11.72
C VAL A 73 8.71 -15.84 10.78
N ALA A 74 9.14 -15.47 9.57
CA ALA A 74 9.75 -16.39 8.61
C ALA A 74 11.09 -16.95 9.12
N LEU A 75 11.93 -16.12 9.74
CA LEU A 75 13.26 -16.51 10.25
C LEU A 75 13.18 -17.35 11.53
N THR A 76 12.17 -17.11 12.36
CA THR A 76 11.98 -17.82 13.64
C THR A 76 11.27 -19.17 13.49
N GLY A 77 10.90 -19.57 12.27
CA GLY A 77 10.24 -20.85 12.00
C GLY A 77 8.82 -20.95 12.59
N VAL A 78 8.20 -19.81 12.88
CA VAL A 78 6.83 -19.75 13.43
C VAL A 78 5.82 -20.27 12.40
N LYS A 79 4.66 -20.75 12.88
CA LYS A 79 3.59 -21.33 12.05
C LYS A 79 3.25 -20.44 10.84
N LEU A 80 3.11 -21.07 9.68
CA LEU A 80 2.78 -20.42 8.41
C LEU A 80 1.52 -19.54 8.47
N VAL A 81 0.52 -19.92 9.27
CA VAL A 81 -0.69 -19.11 9.48
C VAL A 81 -0.40 -17.71 10.04
N VAL A 82 0.61 -17.58 10.91
CA VAL A 82 1.02 -16.30 11.50
C VAL A 82 1.75 -15.45 10.45
N LEU A 83 2.57 -16.09 9.61
CA LEU A 83 3.22 -15.41 8.50
C LEU A 83 2.18 -14.86 7.51
N LEU A 84 1.21 -15.69 7.13
CA LEU A 84 0.11 -15.28 6.24
C LEU A 84 -0.68 -14.11 6.82
N TYR A 85 -0.95 -14.12 8.13
CA TYR A 85 -1.63 -13.01 8.80
C TYR A 85 -0.91 -11.67 8.61
N PHE A 86 0.40 -11.62 8.89
CA PHE A 86 1.18 -10.38 8.72
C PHE A 86 1.29 -9.95 7.25
N LEU A 87 1.47 -10.90 6.33
CA LEU A 87 1.52 -10.61 4.89
C LEU A 87 0.19 -10.07 4.35
N ILE A 88 -0.94 -10.60 4.82
CA ILE A 88 -2.27 -10.12 4.46
C ILE A 88 -2.48 -8.69 4.97
N LEU A 89 -2.18 -8.43 6.25
CA LEU A 89 -2.28 -7.09 6.83
C LEU A 89 -1.36 -6.07 6.13
N TYR A 90 -0.14 -6.48 5.82
CA TYR A 90 0.79 -5.69 5.01
C TYR A 90 0.17 -5.35 3.65
N THR A 91 -0.40 -6.34 2.98
CA THR A 91 -1.00 -6.15 1.65
C THR A 91 -2.22 -5.22 1.72
N PHE A 92 -3.09 -5.35 2.72
CA PHE A 92 -4.19 -4.40 2.95
C PHE A 92 -3.69 -2.98 3.18
N THR A 93 -2.64 -2.82 3.98
CA THR A 93 -2.05 -1.51 4.26
C THR A 93 -1.50 -0.86 3.00
N THR A 94 -0.79 -1.62 2.16
CA THR A 94 -0.25 -1.10 0.90
C THR A 94 -1.35 -0.78 -0.12
N ILE A 95 -2.44 -1.57 -0.16
CA ILE A 95 -3.64 -1.24 -0.93
C ILE A 95 -4.20 0.11 -0.49
N TYR A 96 -4.36 0.34 0.81
CA TYR A 96 -4.89 1.59 1.34
C TYR A 96 -4.04 2.79 0.95
N ILE A 97 -2.71 2.69 1.10
CA ILE A 97 -1.74 3.71 0.67
C ILE A 97 -1.89 4.04 -0.82
N ASN A 98 -2.05 3.00 -1.65
CA ASN A 98 -2.22 3.16 -3.09
C ASN A 98 -3.57 3.80 -3.44
N ILE A 99 -4.65 3.50 -2.70
CA ILE A 99 -5.96 4.15 -2.88
C ILE A 99 -5.86 5.64 -2.55
N LEU A 100 -5.26 5.99 -1.40
CA LEU A 100 -5.04 7.39 -1.02
C LEU A 100 -4.24 8.14 -2.08
N THR A 101 -3.14 7.54 -2.54
CA THR A 101 -2.28 8.15 -3.58
C THR A 101 -3.03 8.32 -4.90
N LYS A 102 -3.81 7.31 -5.31
CA LYS A 102 -4.64 7.37 -6.52
C LYS A 102 -5.68 8.49 -6.43
N ARG A 103 -6.34 8.65 -5.28
CA ARG A 103 -7.35 9.70 -5.05
C ARG A 103 -6.75 11.09 -5.22
N VAL A 104 -5.60 11.35 -4.57
CA VAL A 104 -4.88 12.62 -4.68
C VAL A 104 -4.49 12.92 -6.13
N PHE A 105 -3.88 11.95 -6.82
CA PHE A 105 -3.44 12.18 -8.20
C PHE A 105 -4.61 12.35 -9.16
N LYS A 106 -5.71 11.61 -8.99
CA LYS A 106 -6.90 11.75 -9.84
C LYS A 106 -7.53 13.13 -9.70
N ASN A 107 -7.68 13.62 -8.47
CA ASN A 107 -8.22 14.96 -8.22
C ASN A 107 -7.37 16.06 -8.87
N TYR A 108 -6.06 15.84 -9.02
CA TYR A 108 -5.15 16.81 -9.63
C TYR A 108 -5.05 16.72 -11.16
N VAL A 109 -5.32 15.57 -11.77
CA VAL A 109 -5.34 15.43 -13.24
C VAL A 109 -6.65 16.00 -13.84
N GLN A 110 -7.71 16.12 -13.05
CA GLN A 110 -9.01 16.63 -13.49
C GLN A 110 -9.16 18.16 -13.40
N HIS A 111 -8.16 18.86 -12.86
CA HIS A 111 -8.04 20.32 -12.83
C HIS A 111 -6.86 20.77 -13.70
#